data_AF-A0A932L2L5-F1
#
_entry.id   AF-A0A932L2L5-F1
#
_cell.length_a   1.000
_cell.length_b   1.000
_cell.length_c   1.000
_cell.angle_alpha   90.00
_cell.angle_beta   90.00
_cell.angle_gamma   90.00
#
_symmetry.space_group_name_H-M   'P 1'
#
loop_
_entity.id
_entity.type
_entity.pdbx_description
1 polymer ?
#
loop_
_entity_poly.entity_id
_entity_poly.type
_entity_poly.pdbx_seq_one_letter_code
_entity_poly.pdbx_strand_id
1 'polypeptide(L)'
;MSSRLLPARWEFILLRLWHAALAGGFLVAYVTGDEDTYRMHVFAGYWVVAALVLRLGLALLGSGTGPLALPRPRLTWIRPGRNPAFAWMAVILIVGMALAGLSGIGADSVNALEDLHEGLAQASLWLVLAHAAIIAWIFQGRKVREFLKGSAAALAILAGLSIPALAADPARDALMAAYAKEGGMAVAALSPERGRVLFESRNSASPDYPSCTTCHTADPTAQGRHAKTGRTIAPVAVSANPKRFTDAAKVAERFERDCQTVLGRACTATEKGDYVAYMASR
;
A
#
# COMPACT_ATOMS: atom_id res chain seq x y z
N MET A 1 8.71 32.62 -32.97
CA MET A 1 9.13 31.28 -33.44
C MET A 1 9.61 30.51 -32.22
N SER A 2 8.86 29.49 -31.77
CA SER A 2 9.26 28.69 -30.60
C SER A 2 10.27 27.64 -31.05
N SER A 3 11.56 27.89 -30.84
CA SER A 3 12.62 26.91 -31.11
C SER A 3 12.44 25.72 -30.17
N ARG A 4 12.16 24.55 -30.71
CA ARG A 4 12.19 23.31 -29.92
C ARG A 4 13.63 23.04 -29.51
N LEU A 5 13.85 22.73 -28.24
CA LEU A 5 15.17 22.41 -27.68
C LEU A 5 15.75 21.09 -28.23
N LEU A 6 14.90 20.16 -28.66
CA LEU A 6 15.30 18.85 -29.19
C LEU A 6 14.48 18.48 -30.43
N PRO A 7 15.05 17.67 -31.36
CA PRO A 7 14.27 17.07 -32.44
C PRO A 7 13.13 16.19 -31.89
N ALA A 8 11.96 16.22 -32.54
CA ALA A 8 10.75 15.52 -32.07
C ALA A 8 10.95 14.03 -31.78
N ARG A 9 11.81 13.33 -32.55
CA ARG A 9 12.15 11.91 -32.30
C ARG A 9 12.71 11.67 -30.90
N TRP A 10 13.57 12.58 -30.42
CA TRP A 10 14.20 12.50 -29.12
C TRP A 10 13.21 12.82 -28.01
N GLU A 11 12.32 13.79 -28.22
CA GLU A 11 11.23 14.10 -27.27
C GLU A 11 10.36 12.85 -27.00
N PHE A 12 10.03 12.06 -28.02
CA PHE A 12 9.27 10.83 -27.86
C PHE A 12 10.06 9.70 -27.18
N ILE A 13 11.35 9.55 -27.49
CA ILE A 13 12.21 8.55 -26.84
C ILE A 13 12.30 8.88 -25.33
N LEU A 14 12.59 10.13 -24.99
CA LEU A 14 12.67 10.60 -23.61
C LEU A 14 11.34 10.40 -22.87
N LEU A 15 10.20 10.68 -23.51
CA LEU A 15 8.89 10.45 -22.92
C LEU A 15 8.63 8.96 -22.63
N ARG A 16 9.02 8.05 -23.54
CA ARG A 16 8.86 6.61 -23.33
C ARG A 16 9.78 6.09 -22.24
N LEU A 17 11.03 6.54 -22.20
CA LEU A 17 11.98 6.20 -21.15
C LEU A 17 11.48 6.68 -19.79
N TRP A 18 10.99 7.92 -19.72
CA TRP A 18 10.36 8.46 -18.52
C TRP A 18 9.15 7.64 -18.08
N HIS A 19 8.26 7.29 -19.02
CA HIS A 19 7.09 6.48 -18.71
C HIS A 19 7.49 5.09 -18.19
N ALA A 20 8.49 4.45 -18.80
CA ALA A 20 9.01 3.17 -18.34
C ALA A 20 9.64 3.28 -16.95
N ALA A 21 10.41 4.33 -16.68
CA ALA A 21 11.01 4.59 -15.37
C ALA A 21 9.93 4.82 -14.30
N LEU A 22 8.88 5.59 -14.60
CA LEU A 22 7.78 5.84 -13.68
C LEU A 22 6.96 4.58 -13.42
N ALA A 23 6.57 3.85 -14.47
CA ALA A 23 5.76 2.64 -14.35
C ALA A 23 6.51 1.49 -13.67
N GLY A 24 7.79 1.30 -14.00
CA GLY A 24 8.65 0.30 -13.36
C GLY A 24 8.91 0.64 -11.90
N GLY A 25 9.24 1.90 -11.59
CA GLY A 25 9.40 2.36 -10.20
C GLY A 25 8.12 2.18 -9.39
N PHE A 26 6.97 2.53 -9.95
CA PHE A 26 5.68 2.33 -9.29
C PHE A 26 5.40 0.86 -9.00
N LEU A 27 5.59 -0.03 -9.99
CA LEU A 27 5.36 -1.45 -9.84
C LEU A 27 6.24 -2.03 -8.72
N VAL A 28 7.54 -1.73 -8.74
CA VAL A 28 8.47 -2.18 -7.71
C VAL A 28 8.03 -1.65 -6.34
N ALA A 29 7.79 -0.34 -6.21
CA ALA A 29 7.33 0.25 -4.96
C ALA A 29 6.07 -0.44 -4.42
N TYR A 30 5.10 -0.74 -5.29
CA TYR A 30 3.85 -1.37 -4.88
C TYR A 30 4.07 -2.81 -4.39
N VAL A 31 4.83 -3.64 -5.11
CA VAL A 31 5.02 -5.06 -4.74
C VAL A 31 5.98 -5.26 -3.58
N THR A 32 6.85 -4.29 -3.31
CA THR A 32 7.84 -4.37 -2.21
C THR A 32 7.42 -3.63 -0.94
N GLY A 33 6.16 -3.20 -0.84
CA GLY A 33 5.64 -2.43 0.31
C GLY A 33 5.55 -3.19 1.64
N ASP A 34 6.00 -4.46 1.65
CA ASP A 34 6.06 -5.29 2.85
C ASP A 34 7.24 -4.90 3.77
N GLU A 35 7.31 -5.53 4.93
CA GLU A 35 8.34 -5.22 5.93
C GLU A 35 9.72 -5.77 5.55
N ASP A 36 9.77 -6.87 4.80
CA ASP A 36 11.01 -7.57 4.45
C ASP A 36 11.74 -6.93 3.26
N THR A 37 11.01 -6.38 2.30
CA THR A 37 11.56 -5.70 1.12
C THR A 37 11.42 -4.18 1.20
N TYR A 38 11.13 -3.65 2.40
CA TYR A 38 10.89 -2.23 2.64
C TYR A 38 11.97 -1.29 2.07
N ARG A 39 13.24 -1.69 2.09
CA ARG A 39 14.33 -0.88 1.50
C ARG A 39 14.17 -0.69 -0.02
N MET A 40 13.67 -1.71 -0.71
CA MET A 40 13.35 -1.64 -2.14
C MET A 40 12.15 -0.72 -2.36
N HIS A 41 11.13 -0.78 -1.50
CA HIS A 41 9.98 0.13 -1.55
C HIS A 41 10.40 1.59 -1.41
N VAL A 42 11.20 1.92 -0.40
CA VAL A 42 11.67 3.29 -0.17
C VAL A 42 12.49 3.78 -1.36
N PHE A 43 13.43 2.96 -1.86
CA PHE A 43 14.24 3.32 -3.03
C PHE A 43 13.37 3.58 -4.27
N ALA A 44 12.44 2.66 -4.56
CA ALA A 44 11.54 2.77 -5.71
C ALA A 44 10.57 3.96 -5.56
N GLY A 45 10.10 4.26 -4.35
CA GLY A 45 9.30 5.45 -4.03
C GLY A 45 10.06 6.74 -4.35
N TYR A 46 11.30 6.87 -3.88
CA TYR A 46 12.15 8.01 -4.22
C TYR A 46 12.44 8.11 -5.73
N TRP A 47 12.60 6.97 -6.41
CA TRP A 47 12.75 6.93 -7.86
C TRP A 47 11.52 7.49 -8.59
N VAL A 48 10.31 7.11 -8.16
CA VAL A 48 9.04 7.65 -8.69
C VAL A 48 8.94 9.16 -8.45
N VAL A 49 9.24 9.63 -7.24
CA VAL A 49 9.23 11.07 -6.91
C VAL A 49 10.24 11.83 -7.78
N ALA A 50 11.46 11.32 -7.91
CA ALA A 50 12.50 11.92 -8.75
C ALA A 50 12.07 11.98 -10.23
N ALA A 51 11.46 10.91 -10.75
CA ALA A 51 10.92 10.90 -12.12
C ALA A 51 9.81 11.94 -12.33
N LEU A 52 8.94 12.15 -11.34
CA LEU A 52 7.91 13.20 -11.39
C LEU A 52 8.52 14.60 -11.34
N VAL A 53 9.44 14.86 -10.42
CA VAL A 53 10.14 16.15 -10.30
C VAL A 53 10.89 16.47 -11.58
N LEU A 54 11.65 15.51 -12.12
CA LEU A 54 12.35 15.67 -13.39
C LEU A 54 11.36 16.01 -14.52
N ARG A 55 10.21 15.34 -14.58
CA ARG A 55 9.20 15.61 -15.60
C ARG A 55 8.65 17.03 -15.52
N LEU A 56 8.35 17.49 -14.31
CA LEU A 56 7.84 18.84 -14.06
C LEU A 56 8.91 19.88 -14.36
N GLY A 57 10.16 19.65 -13.94
CA GLY A 57 11.31 20.52 -14.25
C GLY A 57 11.55 20.65 -15.75
N LEU A 58 11.58 19.54 -16.48
CA LEU A 58 11.68 19.55 -17.95
C LEU A 58 10.49 20.25 -18.62
N ALA A 59 9.30 20.19 -18.03
CA ALA A 59 8.13 20.87 -18.57
C ALA A 59 8.13 22.39 -18.31
N LEU A 60 8.79 22.84 -17.23
CA LEU A 60 9.03 24.25 -16.92
C LEU A 60 10.14 24.85 -17.80
N LEU A 61 11.18 24.07 -18.10
CA LEU A 61 12.32 24.48 -18.95
C LEU A 61 12.04 24.32 -20.45
N GLY A 62 11.12 23.42 -20.81
CA GLY A 62 10.81 23.06 -22.19
C GLY A 62 9.91 24.07 -22.93
N SER A 63 9.91 24.01 -24.26
CA SER A 63 9.04 24.85 -25.08
C SER A 63 7.56 24.60 -24.77
N GLY A 64 6.74 25.67 -24.71
CA GLY A 64 5.30 25.60 -24.44
C GLY A 64 4.46 24.80 -25.46
N THR A 65 5.12 24.21 -26.46
CA THR A 65 4.57 23.31 -27.47
C THR A 65 5.48 22.09 -27.63
N GLY A 66 4.93 20.87 -27.53
CA GLY A 66 5.67 19.61 -27.70
C GLY A 66 5.19 18.48 -26.78
N PRO A 67 5.69 17.23 -26.94
CA PRO A 67 5.39 16.09 -26.07
C PRO A 67 5.87 16.27 -24.62
N LEU A 68 6.87 17.13 -24.41
CA LEU A 68 7.41 17.47 -23.09
C LEU A 68 6.67 18.63 -22.40
N ALA A 69 5.74 19.31 -23.08
CA ALA A 69 4.94 20.36 -22.45
C ALA A 69 4.03 19.79 -21.35
N LEU A 70 3.65 20.62 -20.37
CA LEU A 70 2.65 20.26 -19.37
C LEU A 70 1.29 19.96 -20.03
N PRO A 71 0.57 18.92 -19.58
CA PRO A 71 -0.81 18.69 -20.01
C PRO A 71 -1.68 19.92 -19.67
N ARG A 72 -2.40 20.44 -20.65
CA ARG A 72 -3.35 21.55 -20.47
C ARG A 72 -4.77 21.01 -20.61
N PRO A 73 -5.39 20.51 -19.53
CA PRO A 73 -6.77 20.05 -19.59
C PRO A 73 -7.68 21.21 -20.02
N ARG A 74 -8.59 20.92 -20.95
CA ARG A 74 -9.61 21.87 -21.41
C ARG A 74 -10.98 21.31 -21.10
N LEU A 75 -11.89 22.17 -20.65
CA LEU A 75 -13.28 21.81 -20.36
C LEU A 75 -14.12 21.68 -21.64
N THR A 76 -13.69 22.28 -22.75
CA THR A 76 -14.42 22.26 -24.02
C THR A 76 -14.05 21.02 -24.85
N TRP A 77 -15.01 20.11 -25.05
CA TRP A 77 -14.89 18.88 -25.87
C TRP A 77 -15.03 19.10 -27.39
N ILE A 78 -15.16 20.35 -27.85
CA ILE A 78 -15.87 20.69 -29.10
C ILE A 78 -14.94 20.87 -30.33
N ARG A 79 -13.60 20.81 -30.20
CA ARG A 79 -12.69 21.03 -31.35
C ARG A 79 -12.12 19.73 -31.94
N PRO A 80 -12.05 19.59 -33.28
CA PRO A 80 -11.30 18.51 -33.92
C PRO A 80 -9.81 18.66 -33.55
N GLY A 81 -9.23 17.65 -32.90
CA GLY A 81 -7.88 17.69 -32.37
C GLY A 81 -7.58 16.55 -31.38
N ARG A 82 -6.53 16.70 -30.57
CA ARG A 82 -6.14 15.71 -29.54
C ARG A 82 -7.25 15.64 -28.47
N ASN A 83 -7.81 14.45 -28.23
CA ASN A 83 -8.91 14.25 -27.27
C ASN A 83 -8.52 14.82 -25.89
N PRO A 84 -9.27 15.80 -25.34
CA PRO A 84 -8.97 16.43 -24.04
C PRO A 84 -8.96 15.44 -22.87
N ALA A 85 -9.58 14.26 -23.02
CA ALA A 85 -9.50 13.18 -22.04
C ALA A 85 -8.05 12.75 -21.74
N PHE A 86 -7.16 12.75 -22.73
CA PHE A 86 -5.75 12.39 -22.49
C PHE A 86 -5.03 13.40 -21.59
N ALA A 87 -5.35 14.69 -21.71
CA ALA A 87 -4.77 15.71 -20.86
C ALA A 87 -5.27 15.59 -19.42
N TRP A 88 -6.57 15.37 -19.23
CA TRP A 88 -7.14 15.11 -17.90
C TRP A 88 -6.58 13.85 -17.26
N MET A 89 -6.52 12.73 -18.00
CA MET A 89 -5.96 11.47 -17.51
C MET A 89 -4.50 11.64 -17.07
N ALA A 90 -3.68 12.38 -17.84
CA ALA A 90 -2.30 12.66 -17.47
C ALA A 90 -2.21 13.49 -16.18
N VAL A 91 -3.03 14.54 -16.03
CA VAL A 91 -3.07 15.34 -14.81
C VAL A 91 -3.47 14.50 -13.60
N ILE A 92 -4.53 13.71 -13.71
CA ILE A 92 -5.04 12.87 -12.62
C ILE A 92 -3.96 11.86 -12.18
N LEU A 93 -3.30 11.18 -13.13
CA LEU A 93 -2.21 10.25 -12.83
C LEU A 93 -1.01 10.94 -12.17
N ILE A 94 -0.56 12.07 -12.71
CA ILE A 94 0.58 12.80 -12.16
C ILE A 94 0.27 13.30 -10.74
N VAL A 95 -0.91 13.87 -10.52
CA VAL A 95 -1.32 14.37 -9.20
C VAL A 95 -1.51 13.22 -8.22
N GLY A 96 -2.21 12.15 -8.60
CA GLY A 96 -2.42 10.98 -7.75
C GLY A 96 -1.09 10.33 -7.34
N MET A 97 -0.17 10.15 -8.29
CA MET A 97 1.16 9.60 -8.02
C MET A 97 2.01 10.54 -7.16
N ALA A 98 1.92 11.85 -7.38
CA ALA A 98 2.63 12.83 -6.56
C ALA A 98 2.12 12.81 -5.11
N LEU A 99 0.81 12.74 -4.90
CA LEU A 99 0.22 12.64 -3.56
C LEU A 99 0.65 11.33 -2.86
N ALA A 100 0.62 10.21 -3.55
CA ALA A 100 1.10 8.93 -3.02
C ALA A 100 2.60 8.99 -2.68
N GLY A 101 3.44 9.51 -3.58
CA GLY A 101 4.89 9.62 -3.32
C GLY A 101 5.23 10.58 -2.19
N LEU A 102 4.58 11.76 -2.13
CA LEU A 102 4.83 12.76 -1.09
C LEU A 102 4.35 12.31 0.30
N SER A 103 3.20 11.62 0.38
CA SER A 103 2.74 11.02 1.65
C SER A 103 3.70 9.93 2.14
N GLY A 104 4.34 9.18 1.23
CA GLY A 104 5.32 8.14 1.57
C GLY A 104 6.59 8.68 2.22
N ILE A 105 7.05 9.89 1.84
CA ILE A 105 8.26 10.51 2.42
C ILE A 105 8.13 10.72 3.93
N GLY A 106 6.92 11.00 4.43
CA GLY A 106 6.64 11.22 5.85
C GLY A 106 6.00 10.05 6.58
N ALA A 107 5.73 8.93 5.88
CA ALA A 107 4.96 7.81 6.44
C ALA A 107 5.61 7.19 7.68
N ASP A 108 6.94 7.07 7.70
CA ASP A 108 7.69 6.51 8.84
C ASP A 108 7.74 7.41 10.08
N SER A 109 7.35 8.68 9.95
CA SER A 109 7.43 9.66 11.03
C SER A 109 6.09 9.87 11.74
N VAL A 110 4.97 9.64 11.05
CA VAL A 110 3.63 9.94 11.57
C VAL A 110 2.66 8.85 11.11
N ASN A 111 2.06 8.12 12.06
CA ASN A 111 1.11 7.03 11.74
C ASN A 111 -0.06 7.49 10.85
N ALA A 112 -0.53 8.74 11.01
CA ALA A 112 -1.58 9.28 10.14
C ALA A 112 -1.13 9.44 8.68
N LEU A 113 0.17 9.71 8.45
CA LEU A 113 0.74 9.73 7.10
C LEU A 113 0.95 8.32 6.55
N GLU A 114 1.26 7.34 7.39
CA GLU A 114 1.27 5.92 6.99
C GLU A 114 -0.12 5.47 6.49
N ASP A 115 -1.18 5.70 7.27
CA ASP A 115 -2.55 5.37 6.87
C ASP A 115 -2.96 6.09 5.57
N LEU A 116 -2.62 7.37 5.46
CA LEU A 116 -2.88 8.16 4.25
C LEU A 116 -2.11 7.61 3.05
N HIS A 117 -0.83 7.27 3.24
CA HIS A 117 0.02 6.71 2.19
C HIS A 117 -0.52 5.35 1.72
N GLU A 118 -0.93 4.48 2.64
CA GLU A 118 -1.55 3.19 2.31
C GLU A 118 -2.81 3.38 1.45
N GLY A 119 -3.71 4.28 1.88
CA GLY A 119 -4.93 4.59 1.13
C GLY A 119 -4.66 5.19 -0.25
N LEU A 120 -3.70 6.13 -0.35
CA LEU A 120 -3.30 6.75 -1.61
C LEU A 120 -2.58 5.77 -2.53
N ALA A 121 -1.74 4.88 -2.00
CA ALA A 121 -1.06 3.84 -2.76
C ALA A 121 -2.09 2.87 -3.36
N GLN A 122 -3.07 2.43 -2.58
CA GLN A 122 -4.16 1.58 -3.07
C GLN A 122 -4.98 2.28 -4.16
N ALA A 123 -5.36 3.54 -3.95
CA ALA A 123 -6.09 4.33 -4.95
C ALA A 123 -5.26 4.53 -6.24
N SER A 124 -3.95 4.75 -6.11
CA SER A 124 -3.05 4.94 -7.24
C SER A 124 -2.91 3.69 -8.10
N LEU A 125 -2.92 2.49 -7.52
CA LEU A 125 -2.94 1.24 -8.28
C LEU A 125 -4.18 1.17 -9.16
N TRP A 126 -5.36 1.37 -8.58
CA TRP A 126 -6.62 1.35 -9.33
C TRP A 126 -6.65 2.41 -10.43
N LEU A 127 -6.09 3.58 -10.16
CA LEU A 127 -5.96 4.65 -11.15
C LEU A 127 -5.05 4.24 -12.33
N VAL A 128 -3.91 3.59 -12.06
CA VAL A 128 -2.99 3.09 -13.10
C VAL A 128 -3.64 1.96 -13.91
N LEU A 129 -4.35 1.03 -13.26
CA LEU A 129 -5.08 -0.04 -13.94
C LEU A 129 -6.21 0.52 -14.82
N ALA A 130 -6.98 1.48 -14.32
CA ALA A 130 -8.00 2.17 -15.08
C ALA A 130 -7.40 2.89 -16.30
N HIS A 131 -6.26 3.57 -16.13
CA HIS A 131 -5.51 4.16 -17.23
C HIS A 131 -5.13 3.13 -18.30
N ALA A 132 -4.52 2.02 -17.90
CA ALA A 132 -4.11 0.96 -18.82
C ALA A 132 -5.31 0.37 -19.57
N ALA A 133 -6.42 0.11 -18.87
CA ALA A 133 -7.67 -0.40 -19.44
C ALA A 133 -8.29 0.58 -20.45
N ILE A 134 -8.37 1.88 -20.12
CA ILE A 134 -8.89 2.91 -21.02
C ILE A 134 -8.04 3.03 -22.28
N ILE A 135 -6.70 3.03 -22.14
CA ILE A 135 -5.79 3.06 -23.29
C ILE A 135 -5.96 1.82 -24.17
N ALA A 136 -5.99 0.63 -23.56
CA ALA A 136 -6.24 -0.62 -24.29
C ALA A 136 -7.58 -0.57 -25.03
N TRP A 137 -8.63 -0.05 -24.39
CA TRP A 137 -9.94 0.13 -25.02
C TRP A 137 -9.92 1.11 -26.19
N ILE A 138 -9.30 2.28 -26.04
CA ILE A 138 -9.26 3.30 -27.11
C ILE A 138 -8.50 2.78 -28.35
N PHE A 139 -7.37 2.10 -28.16
CA PHE A 139 -6.50 1.67 -29.25
C PHE A 139 -6.81 0.27 -29.79
N GLN A 140 -7.37 -0.63 -28.98
CA GLN A 140 -7.69 -2.01 -29.36
C GLN A 140 -9.20 -2.31 -29.38
N GLY A 141 -10.05 -1.32 -29.07
CA GLY A 141 -11.49 -1.51 -28.88
C GLY A 141 -12.24 -2.10 -30.06
N ARG A 142 -11.73 -2.02 -31.30
CA ARG A 142 -12.33 -2.74 -32.44
C ARG A 142 -12.12 -4.26 -32.33
N LYS A 143 -10.92 -4.72 -31.95
CA LYS A 143 -10.64 -6.15 -31.71
C LYS A 143 -11.27 -6.67 -30.41
N VAL A 144 -11.25 -5.86 -29.35
CA VAL A 144 -11.85 -6.20 -28.06
C VAL A 144 -13.38 -6.28 -28.14
N ARG A 145 -14.05 -5.38 -28.88
CA ARG A 145 -15.51 -5.47 -29.09
C ARG A 145 -15.91 -6.72 -29.89
N GLU A 146 -15.11 -7.13 -30.87
CA GLU A 146 -15.37 -8.37 -31.61
C GLU A 146 -15.10 -9.63 -30.76
N PHE A 147 -14.10 -9.60 -29.86
CA PHE A 147 -13.83 -10.67 -28.90
C PHE A 147 -14.90 -10.78 -27.79
N LEU A 148 -15.35 -9.64 -27.25
CA LEU A 148 -16.38 -9.58 -26.20
C LEU A 148 -17.80 -9.87 -26.72
N LYS A 149 -18.10 -9.63 -28.01
CA LYS A 149 -19.34 -10.13 -28.64
C LYS A 149 -19.44 -11.66 -28.62
N GLY A 150 -18.32 -12.38 -28.49
CA GLY A 150 -18.27 -13.84 -28.27
C GLY A 150 -18.25 -14.27 -26.80
N SER A 151 -18.17 -13.33 -25.86
CA SER A 151 -18.07 -13.59 -24.42
C SER A 151 -19.08 -12.74 -23.65
N ALA A 152 -20.35 -12.84 -24.02
CA ALA A 152 -21.46 -12.26 -23.26
C ALA A 152 -21.85 -13.20 -22.10
N ALA A 153 -20.96 -13.38 -21.12
CA ALA A 153 -21.32 -13.83 -19.79
C ALA A 153 -20.20 -13.49 -18.79
N ALA A 154 -20.62 -12.97 -17.63
CA ALA A 154 -19.84 -12.74 -16.43
C ALA A 154 -18.84 -11.57 -16.41
N LEU A 155 -19.28 -10.43 -15.87
CA LEU A 155 -18.70 -9.90 -14.63
C LEU A 155 -19.57 -8.76 -14.07
N ALA A 156 -20.41 -9.08 -13.09
CA ALA A 156 -20.90 -8.11 -12.11
C ALA A 156 -20.43 -8.63 -10.75
N ILE A 157 -19.20 -8.24 -10.38
CA ILE A 157 -18.66 -8.52 -9.05
C ILE A 157 -18.99 -7.33 -8.15
N LEU A 158 -19.57 -7.71 -7.01
CA LEU A 158 -20.04 -6.95 -5.86
C LEU A 158 -19.37 -5.58 -5.64
N ALA A 159 -20.22 -4.55 -5.56
CA ALA A 159 -19.91 -3.29 -4.89
C ALA A 159 -19.95 -3.48 -3.37
N GLY A 160 -19.05 -2.77 -2.68
CA GLY A 160 -18.57 -3.09 -1.35
C GLY A 160 -19.55 -2.82 -0.21
N LEU A 161 -19.37 -3.62 0.84
CA LEU A 161 -19.78 -3.29 2.20
C LEU A 161 -18.59 -2.60 2.88
N SER A 162 -18.78 -1.36 3.31
CA SER A 162 -17.90 -0.68 4.25
C SER A 162 -18.75 -0.25 5.43
N ILE A 163 -18.43 -0.77 6.62
CA ILE A 163 -19.06 -0.40 7.90
C ILE A 163 -18.06 0.53 8.62
N PRO A 164 -18.51 1.66 9.19
CA PRO A 164 -17.63 2.48 10.02
C PRO A 164 -17.51 1.87 11.42
N ALA A 165 -16.30 1.88 11.98
CA ALA A 165 -16.04 1.49 13.36
C ALA A 165 -16.18 2.70 14.31
N LEU A 166 -16.90 2.52 15.42
CA LEU A 166 -16.87 3.39 16.59
C LEU A 166 -16.44 2.58 17.82
N ALA A 167 -15.81 3.28 18.77
CA ALA A 167 -14.93 2.80 19.84
C ALA A 167 -15.54 1.87 20.91
N ALA A 168 -14.62 1.16 21.61
CA ALA A 168 -14.73 -0.17 22.23
C ALA A 168 -14.95 -1.25 21.16
N ASP A 169 -13.86 -1.74 20.56
CA ASP A 169 -13.95 -2.29 19.20
C ASP A 169 -14.62 -3.67 19.16
N PRO A 170 -15.87 -3.79 18.68
CA PRO A 170 -16.53 -5.08 18.49
C PRO A 170 -15.73 -6.00 17.55
N ALA A 171 -14.87 -5.45 16.69
CA ALA A 171 -14.00 -6.25 15.85
C ALA A 171 -12.93 -6.99 16.66
N ARG A 172 -12.38 -6.40 17.73
CA ARG A 172 -11.41 -7.08 18.58
C ARG A 172 -12.06 -8.16 19.43
N ASP A 173 -13.24 -7.87 19.99
CA ASP A 173 -14.01 -8.86 20.74
C ASP A 173 -14.42 -10.03 19.83
N ALA A 174 -14.84 -9.74 18.60
CA ALA A 174 -15.13 -10.75 17.59
C ALA A 174 -13.89 -11.57 17.20
N LEU A 175 -12.72 -10.93 17.08
CA LEU A 175 -11.45 -11.60 16.81
C LEU A 175 -11.06 -12.56 17.93
N MET A 176 -11.11 -12.10 19.20
CA MET A 176 -10.84 -12.97 20.35
C MET A 176 -11.85 -14.11 20.44
N ALA A 177 -13.14 -13.84 20.17
CA ALA A 177 -14.18 -14.86 20.12
C ALA A 177 -13.93 -15.91 19.03
N ALA A 178 -13.45 -15.48 17.86
CA ALA A 178 -13.08 -16.39 16.77
C ALA A 178 -11.93 -17.31 17.19
N TYR A 179 -10.85 -16.77 17.76
CA TYR A 179 -9.72 -17.57 18.22
C TYR A 179 -10.07 -18.50 19.38
N ALA A 180 -10.87 -18.05 20.35
CA ALA A 180 -11.34 -18.91 21.43
C ALA A 180 -12.18 -20.08 20.89
N LYS A 181 -13.10 -19.81 19.95
CA LYS A 181 -13.92 -20.83 19.29
C LYS A 181 -13.06 -21.84 18.51
N GLU A 182 -12.10 -21.37 17.71
CA GLU A 182 -11.19 -22.23 16.96
C GLU A 182 -10.30 -23.09 17.88
N GLY A 183 -9.89 -22.52 19.02
CA GLY A 183 -9.16 -23.25 20.08
C GLY A 183 -10.04 -24.12 20.98
N GLY A 184 -11.34 -24.21 20.73
CA GLY A 184 -12.27 -25.05 21.52
C GLY A 184 -12.48 -24.58 22.96
N MET A 185 -12.37 -23.27 23.24
CA MET A 185 -12.50 -22.70 24.57
C MET A 185 -13.44 -21.50 24.63
N ALA A 186 -13.90 -21.16 25.84
CA ALA A 186 -14.64 -19.92 26.08
C ALA A 186 -13.70 -18.71 26.00
N VAL A 187 -14.22 -17.55 25.59
CA VAL A 187 -13.45 -16.30 25.51
C VAL A 187 -12.82 -15.93 26.87
N ALA A 188 -13.55 -16.16 27.96
CA ALA A 188 -13.06 -15.92 29.32
C ALA A 188 -11.89 -16.84 29.75
N ALA A 189 -11.60 -17.90 28.97
CA ALA A 189 -10.46 -18.78 29.21
C ALA A 189 -9.18 -18.35 28.46
N LEU A 190 -9.27 -17.32 27.61
CA LEU A 190 -8.08 -16.65 27.08
C LEU A 190 -7.31 -16.00 28.23
N SER A 191 -5.99 -16.13 28.21
CA SER A 191 -5.11 -15.75 29.30
C SER A 191 -4.11 -14.69 28.86
N PRO A 192 -4.26 -13.44 29.34
CA PRO A 192 -3.24 -12.40 29.19
C PRO A 192 -1.86 -12.84 29.71
N GLU A 193 -1.81 -13.68 30.75
CA GLU A 193 -0.55 -14.16 31.31
C GLU A 193 0.15 -15.16 30.37
N ARG A 194 -0.58 -16.10 29.75
CA ARG A 194 0.01 -16.97 28.71
C ARG A 194 0.46 -16.15 27.49
N GLY A 195 -0.32 -15.13 27.12
CA GLY A 195 0.04 -14.21 26.04
C GLY A 195 1.32 -13.42 26.34
N ARG A 196 1.49 -12.96 27.59
CA ARG A 196 2.70 -12.30 28.07
C ARG A 196 3.91 -13.23 27.98
N VAL A 197 3.77 -14.46 28.47
CA VAL A 197 4.85 -15.47 28.39
C VAL A 197 5.24 -15.72 26.94
N LEU A 198 4.27 -15.86 26.02
CA LEU A 198 4.55 -16.00 24.60
C LEU A 198 5.34 -14.79 24.05
N PHE A 199 4.87 -13.58 24.33
CA PHE A 199 5.49 -12.33 23.87
C PHE A 199 6.95 -12.18 24.34
N GLU A 200 7.23 -12.51 25.60
CA GLU A 200 8.55 -12.35 26.21
C GLU A 200 9.49 -13.55 25.95
N SER A 201 8.94 -14.71 25.59
CA SER A 201 9.72 -15.93 25.39
C SER A 201 10.78 -15.77 24.30
N ARG A 202 11.93 -16.41 24.53
CA ARG A 202 12.98 -16.56 23.51
C ARG A 202 12.82 -17.90 22.81
N ASN A 203 13.01 -17.89 21.50
CA ASN A 203 12.90 -19.00 20.57
C ASN A 203 14.18 -19.11 19.75
N SER A 204 14.47 -20.31 19.24
CA SER A 204 15.68 -20.59 18.47
C SER A 204 15.45 -20.73 16.96
N ALA A 205 14.23 -20.48 16.48
CA ALA A 205 13.86 -20.65 15.08
C ALA A 205 14.56 -19.65 14.16
N SER A 206 14.79 -18.43 14.65
CA SER A 206 15.55 -17.41 13.93
C SER A 206 16.59 -16.76 14.86
N PRO A 207 17.87 -16.71 14.46
CA PRO A 207 18.89 -15.99 15.23
C PRO A 207 18.65 -14.48 15.26
N ASP A 208 18.00 -13.94 14.21
CA ASP A 208 17.72 -12.51 14.08
C ASP A 208 16.44 -12.09 14.81
N TYR A 209 15.52 -13.03 15.06
CA TYR A 209 14.21 -12.78 15.67
C TYR A 209 13.91 -13.78 16.81
N PRO A 210 14.72 -13.79 17.88
CA PRO A 210 14.56 -14.75 18.96
C PRO A 210 13.28 -14.52 19.78
N SER A 211 12.63 -13.36 19.72
CA SER A 211 11.43 -13.04 20.52
C SER A 211 10.61 -11.93 19.88
N CYS A 212 9.31 -11.84 20.17
CA CYS A 212 8.47 -10.70 19.78
C CYS A 212 9.04 -9.37 20.30
N THR A 213 9.65 -9.39 21.49
CA THR A 213 10.31 -8.22 22.10
C THR A 213 11.50 -7.69 21.30
N THR A 214 12.07 -8.49 20.37
CA THR A 214 13.17 -8.05 19.49
C THR A 214 12.74 -6.86 18.63
N CYS A 215 11.49 -6.86 18.17
CA CYS A 215 10.93 -5.79 17.34
C CYS A 215 9.99 -4.86 18.13
N HIS A 216 9.27 -5.38 19.13
CA HIS A 216 8.25 -4.62 19.87
C HIS A 216 8.72 -4.04 21.20
N THR A 217 9.99 -4.24 21.57
CA THR A 217 10.55 -3.95 22.89
C THR A 217 9.92 -4.78 24.01
N ALA A 218 10.46 -4.69 25.23
CA ALA A 218 9.87 -5.33 26.40
C ALA A 218 8.60 -4.61 26.91
N ASP A 219 8.46 -3.31 26.60
CA ASP A 219 7.27 -2.52 26.92
C ASP A 219 6.37 -2.43 25.69
N PRO A 220 5.23 -3.15 25.64
CA PRO A 220 4.38 -3.17 24.46
C PRO A 220 3.70 -1.81 24.19
N THR A 221 3.73 -0.88 25.15
CA THR A 221 3.24 0.50 24.99
C THR A 221 4.26 1.41 24.29
N ALA A 222 5.53 1.00 24.25
CA ALA A 222 6.58 1.74 23.59
C ALA A 222 6.58 1.52 22.08
N GLN A 223 7.17 2.47 21.36
CA GLN A 223 7.44 2.34 19.93
C GLN A 223 8.56 1.30 19.69
N GLY A 224 8.27 0.33 18.84
CA GLY A 224 9.22 -0.70 18.41
C GLY A 224 9.99 -0.31 17.15
N ARG A 225 10.86 -1.22 16.70
CA ARG A 225 11.62 -1.10 15.46
C ARG A 225 11.92 -2.47 14.88
N HIS A 226 11.68 -2.66 13.59
CA HIS A 226 11.97 -3.92 12.92
C HIS A 226 13.49 -4.20 12.95
N ALA A 227 13.88 -5.38 13.44
CA ALA A 227 15.28 -5.66 13.79
C ALA A 227 16.26 -5.58 12.61
N LYS A 228 15.82 -5.94 11.39
CA LYS A 228 16.66 -5.88 10.18
C LYS A 228 16.55 -4.57 9.40
N THR A 229 15.32 -4.09 9.20
CA THR A 229 15.09 -2.95 8.30
C THR A 229 15.16 -1.63 9.03
N GLY A 230 15.06 -1.64 10.36
CA GLY A 230 15.03 -0.43 11.16
C GLY A 230 13.73 0.36 11.00
N ARG A 231 12.71 -0.15 10.30
CA ARG A 231 11.42 0.52 10.17
C ARG A 231 10.76 0.67 11.54
N THR A 232 10.23 1.84 11.82
CA THR A 232 9.49 2.12 13.05
C THR A 232 8.24 1.26 13.13
N ILE A 233 7.94 0.72 14.32
CA ILE A 233 6.74 -0.05 14.58
C ILE A 233 5.93 0.68 15.66
N ALA A 234 4.72 1.12 15.33
CA ALA A 234 3.81 1.72 16.32
C ALA A 234 3.56 0.74 17.49
N PRO A 235 3.26 1.23 18.70
CA PRO A 235 2.99 0.37 19.86
C PRO A 235 2.01 -0.76 19.56
N VAL A 236 2.26 -1.93 20.15
CA VAL A 236 1.43 -3.12 19.97
C VAL A 236 0.36 -3.24 21.06
N ALA A 237 0.58 -2.63 22.22
CA ALA A 237 -0.42 -2.48 23.27
C ALA A 237 -1.59 -1.62 22.78
N VAL A 238 -2.78 -2.00 23.21
CA VAL A 238 -4.03 -1.33 22.83
C VAL A 238 -4.16 0.03 23.49
N SER A 239 -3.71 0.20 24.73
CA SER A 239 -3.77 1.49 25.45
C SER A 239 -3.03 2.60 24.71
N ALA A 240 -1.88 2.27 24.11
CA ALA A 240 -1.04 3.19 23.36
C ALA A 240 -1.41 3.26 21.87
N ASN A 241 -2.03 2.21 21.33
CA ASN A 241 -2.50 2.16 19.95
C ASN A 241 -3.86 1.45 19.82
N PRO A 242 -4.98 2.18 19.98
CA PRO A 242 -6.31 1.59 19.98
C PRO A 242 -6.72 0.90 18.67
N LYS A 243 -6.04 1.17 17.55
CA LYS A 243 -6.26 0.54 16.24
C LYS A 243 -5.68 -0.89 16.15
N ARG A 244 -4.90 -1.34 17.14
CA ARG A 244 -4.35 -2.71 17.11
C ARG A 244 -5.47 -3.73 17.24
N PHE A 245 -5.39 -4.80 16.45
CA PHE A 245 -6.34 -5.93 16.48
C PHE A 245 -7.79 -5.57 16.11
N THR A 246 -8.00 -4.60 15.22
CA THR A 246 -9.32 -4.18 14.75
C THR A 246 -9.62 -4.63 13.31
N ASP A 247 -8.60 -5.05 12.56
CA ASP A 247 -8.70 -5.61 11.22
C ASP A 247 -8.27 -7.08 11.25
N ALA A 248 -9.25 -7.99 11.21
CA ALA A 248 -9.01 -9.42 11.33
C ALA A 248 -8.14 -9.98 10.19
N ALA A 249 -8.24 -9.43 8.97
CA ALA A 249 -7.44 -9.87 7.83
C ALA A 249 -5.97 -9.48 8.01
N LYS A 250 -5.70 -8.22 8.39
CA LYS A 250 -4.34 -7.76 8.71
C LYS A 250 -3.76 -8.56 9.88
N VAL A 251 -4.54 -8.82 10.94
CA VAL A 251 -4.05 -9.60 12.08
C VAL A 251 -3.69 -11.04 11.68
N ALA A 252 -4.52 -11.69 10.86
CA ALA A 252 -4.25 -13.03 10.37
C ALA A 252 -2.95 -13.09 9.56
N GLU A 253 -2.75 -12.14 8.64
CA GLU A 253 -1.53 -12.01 7.84
C GLU A 253 -0.28 -11.86 8.73
N ARG A 254 -0.35 -10.98 9.73
CA ARG A 254 0.78 -10.76 10.66
C ARG A 254 1.07 -12.01 11.48
N PHE A 255 0.07 -12.68 12.04
CA PHE A 255 0.31 -13.92 12.77
C PHE A 255 0.87 -15.04 11.89
N GLU A 256 0.43 -15.15 10.63
CA GLU A 256 0.96 -16.15 9.71
C GLU A 256 2.47 -15.99 9.49
N ARG A 257 2.91 -14.77 9.19
CA ARG A 257 4.33 -14.47 8.96
C ARG A 257 5.16 -14.44 10.24
N ASP A 258 4.69 -13.73 11.25
CA ASP A 258 5.48 -13.42 12.45
C ASP A 258 5.64 -14.66 13.34
N CYS A 259 4.61 -15.52 13.45
CA CYS A 259 4.74 -16.79 14.18
C CYS A 259 5.72 -17.72 13.48
N GLN A 260 5.65 -17.84 12.15
CA GLN A 260 6.60 -18.65 11.39
C GLN A 260 8.05 -18.13 11.58
N THR A 261 8.22 -16.81 11.63
CA THR A 261 9.53 -16.16 11.77
C THR A 261 10.12 -16.30 13.18
N VAL A 262 9.31 -16.05 14.22
CA VAL A 262 9.77 -16.03 15.62
C VAL A 262 9.75 -17.44 16.22
N LEU A 263 8.68 -18.21 16.00
CA LEU A 263 8.47 -19.54 16.61
C LEU A 263 8.93 -20.69 15.71
N GLY A 264 9.14 -20.45 14.40
CA GLY A 264 9.44 -21.51 13.43
C GLY A 264 8.22 -22.36 13.04
N ARG A 265 7.02 -21.97 13.49
CA ARG A 265 5.75 -22.65 13.24
C ARG A 265 4.59 -21.67 13.28
N ALA A 266 3.44 -22.09 12.73
CA ALA A 266 2.20 -21.38 12.95
C ALA A 266 1.83 -21.32 14.45
N CYS A 267 1.31 -20.18 14.89
CA CYS A 267 0.67 -20.08 16.20
C CYS A 267 -0.66 -20.85 16.18
N THR A 268 -0.96 -21.52 17.29
CA THR A 268 -2.27 -22.10 17.56
C THR A 268 -3.31 -20.98 17.77
N ALA A 269 -4.59 -21.32 17.62
CA ALA A 269 -5.68 -20.37 17.89
C ALA A 269 -5.64 -19.83 19.33
N THR A 270 -5.34 -20.69 20.30
CA THR A 270 -5.16 -20.29 21.71
C THR A 270 -4.03 -19.30 21.88
N GLU A 271 -2.86 -19.53 21.29
CA GLU A 271 -1.72 -18.60 21.36
C GLU A 271 -2.07 -17.23 20.77
N LYS A 272 -2.77 -17.20 19.63
CA LYS A 272 -3.24 -15.95 19.01
C LYS A 272 -4.22 -15.23 19.93
N GLY A 273 -5.21 -15.93 20.48
CA GLY A 273 -6.18 -15.36 21.40
C GLY A 273 -5.56 -14.83 22.70
N ASP A 274 -4.65 -15.59 23.31
CA ASP A 274 -3.93 -15.20 24.52
C ASP A 274 -3.04 -13.99 24.28
N TYR A 275 -2.35 -13.93 23.14
CA TYR A 275 -1.55 -12.77 22.74
C TYR A 275 -2.40 -11.52 22.61
N VAL A 276 -3.54 -11.60 21.90
CA VAL A 276 -4.46 -10.46 21.75
C VAL A 276 -5.02 -10.04 23.10
N ALA A 277 -5.38 -10.99 23.97
CA ALA A 277 -5.85 -10.71 25.33
C ALA A 277 -4.78 -9.99 26.16
N TYR A 278 -3.51 -10.38 26.02
CA TYR A 278 -2.40 -9.68 26.66
C TYR A 278 -2.29 -8.23 26.16
N MET A 279 -2.25 -8.03 24.85
CA MET A 279 -2.11 -6.69 24.27
C MET A 279 -3.33 -5.80 24.54
N ALA A 280 -4.52 -6.37 24.66
CA ALA A 280 -5.74 -5.66 25.04
C ALA A 280 -5.77 -5.26 26.52
N SER A 281 -5.03 -5.97 27.38
CA SER A 281 -4.87 -5.63 28.80
C SER A 281 -3.77 -4.59 29.06
N ARG A 282 -3.03 -4.19 28.01
CA ARG A 282 -1.90 -3.27 28.09
C ARG A 282 -2.18 -1.94 27.45
#